data_AF-A0A2V2EMQ3-F1
#
_entry.id   AF-A0A2V2EMQ3-F1
#
_cell.length_a   1.000
_cell.length_b   1.000
_cell.length_c   1.000
_cell.angle_alpha   90.00
_cell.angle_beta   90.00
_cell.angle_gamma   90.00
#
_symmetry.space_group_name_H-M   'P 1'
#
loop_
_entity.id
_entity.type
_entity.pdbx_description
1 polymer ?
#
loop_
_entity_poly.entity_id
_entity_poly.type
_entity_poly.pdbx_seq_one_letter_code
_entity_poly.pdbx_strand_id
1 'polypeptide(L)'
;MIGIGTFGIGLDRSAFAENFVLEKRKMKKYFKTYRRKPNSIFFLVLGCIFVVLGILAIFWTEILALAVVCMVFGVLLAVLPQFVLFEKYGISEDVLHYRKAGLPCKVQVGKIGAVVVCIYDEYRRGKGFLPAKFTTESGEVYIPAMVLLRSVDENELDVCDTRTATGITFRKEKITDAVLDFGFLEEFFKSGFSGKVYISEAIATLYKPAFDEIFQGSDRVVVYDRLPKNRFPKKEKSSKK
;
A
#
# COMPACT_ATOMS: atom_id res chain seq x y z
N MET A 1 65.33 0.65 -5.90
CA MET A 1 64.69 -0.35 -5.03
C MET A 1 63.96 0.38 -3.93
N ILE A 2 62.65 0.59 -4.06
CA ILE A 2 61.80 1.14 -3.01
C ILE A 2 60.70 0.11 -2.79
N GLY A 3 60.82 -0.65 -1.70
CA GLY A 3 59.80 -1.60 -1.27
C GLY A 3 58.65 -0.83 -0.63
N ILE A 4 57.47 -0.93 -1.23
CA ILE A 4 56.22 -0.41 -0.65
C ILE A 4 55.71 -1.48 0.32
N GLY A 5 55.74 -1.17 1.61
CA GLY A 5 55.15 -1.99 2.66
C GLY A 5 53.63 -1.99 2.56
N THR A 6 53.05 -3.17 2.37
CA THR A 6 51.62 -3.43 2.44
C THR A 6 51.16 -3.41 3.90
N PHE A 7 50.52 -2.32 4.33
CA PHE A 7 49.72 -2.30 5.56
C PHE A 7 48.41 -3.05 5.28
N GLY A 8 48.32 -4.27 5.79
CA GLY A 8 47.09 -5.06 5.80
C GLY A 8 46.08 -4.47 6.77
N ILE A 9 45.13 -3.69 6.28
CA ILE A 9 43.91 -3.38 7.01
C ILE A 9 42.98 -4.59 6.83
N GLY A 10 43.04 -5.50 7.81
CA GLY A 10 42.03 -6.55 7.99
C GLY A 10 40.69 -5.91 8.32
N LEU A 11 39.97 -5.44 7.29
CA LEU A 11 38.56 -5.14 7.38
C LEU A 11 37.85 -6.44 7.71
N ASP A 12 37.40 -6.55 8.97
CA ASP A 12 36.68 -7.68 9.50
C ASP A 12 35.40 -7.89 8.67
N ARG A 13 35.50 -8.78 7.68
CA ARG A 13 34.42 -9.09 6.73
C ARG A 13 33.18 -9.61 7.47
N SER A 14 33.33 -10.09 8.70
CA SER A 14 32.22 -10.54 9.55
C SER A 14 31.36 -9.38 10.05
N ALA A 15 31.96 -8.28 10.51
CA ALA A 15 31.25 -7.07 10.95
C ALA A 15 30.61 -6.31 9.78
N PHE A 16 31.23 -6.31 8.59
CA PHE A 16 30.63 -5.72 7.39
C PHE A 16 29.46 -6.58 6.88
N ALA A 17 29.59 -7.92 6.89
CA ALA A 17 28.51 -8.83 6.55
C ALA A 17 27.36 -8.77 7.57
N GLU A 18 27.65 -8.69 8.87
CA GLU A 18 26.62 -8.54 9.90
C GLU A 18 25.88 -7.21 9.79
N ASN A 19 26.56 -6.10 9.51
CA ASN A 19 25.90 -4.82 9.28
C ASN A 19 25.09 -4.82 7.98
N PHE A 20 25.57 -5.46 6.90
CA PHE A 20 24.81 -5.62 5.66
C PHE A 20 23.60 -6.54 5.81
N VAL A 21 23.70 -7.56 6.69
CA VAL A 21 22.60 -8.47 7.07
C VAL A 21 21.62 -7.76 8.02
N LEU A 22 22.09 -6.93 8.95
CA LEU A 22 21.26 -6.11 9.84
C LEU A 22 20.52 -5.01 9.07
N GLU A 23 21.14 -4.44 8.04
CA GLU A 23 20.50 -3.49 7.12
C GLU A 23 19.46 -4.18 6.25
N LYS A 24 19.71 -5.43 5.80
CA LYS A 24 18.68 -6.31 5.18
C LYS A 24 17.57 -6.75 6.14
N ARG A 25 17.80 -6.77 7.46
CA ARG A 25 16.78 -7.12 8.48
C ARG A 25 15.87 -5.95 8.85
N LYS A 26 16.14 -4.73 8.40
CA LYS A 26 15.16 -3.64 8.51
C LYS A 26 14.05 -3.90 7.50
N MET A 27 12.88 -4.28 8.01
CA MET A 27 11.64 -4.35 7.25
C MET A 27 11.49 -3.07 6.41
N LYS A 28 11.52 -3.20 5.08
CA LYS A 28 11.19 -2.10 4.19
C LYS A 28 9.73 -1.73 4.42
N LYS A 29 9.52 -0.44 4.66
CA LYS A 29 8.21 0.09 5.03
C LYS A 29 7.64 0.85 3.86
N TYR A 30 6.40 0.49 3.52
CA TYR A 30 5.69 1.10 2.42
C TYR A 30 4.56 1.97 2.95
N PHE A 31 4.41 3.13 2.34
CA PHE A 31 3.45 4.13 2.73
C PHE A 31 2.20 4.01 1.86
N LYS A 32 1.03 3.97 2.51
CA LYS A 32 -0.23 4.20 1.78
C LYS A 32 -0.38 5.70 1.62
N THR A 33 -0.36 6.20 0.39
CA THR A 33 -0.62 7.60 0.09
C THR A 33 -2.01 7.96 0.61
N TYR A 34 -2.07 8.67 1.73
CA TYR A 34 -3.32 9.22 2.24
C TYR A 34 -3.35 10.68 1.83
N ARG A 35 -4.16 11.02 0.81
CA ARG A 35 -4.29 12.40 0.36
C ARG A 35 -5.05 13.21 1.41
N ARG A 36 -4.32 13.73 2.40
CA ARG A 36 -4.87 14.45 3.57
C ARG A 36 -5.17 15.92 3.34
N LYS A 37 -4.77 16.54 2.23
CA LYS A 37 -4.84 18.01 2.04
C LYS A 37 -6.09 18.69 2.64
N PRO A 38 -7.33 18.24 2.36
CA PRO A 38 -8.51 18.87 2.96
C PRO A 38 -8.68 18.58 4.46
N ASN A 39 -8.41 17.35 4.93
CA ASN A 39 -8.50 17.02 6.35
C ASN A 39 -7.38 17.69 7.18
N SER A 40 -6.16 17.80 6.65
CA SER A 40 -5.05 18.49 7.30
C SER A 40 -5.31 19.99 7.43
N ILE A 41 -5.93 20.61 6.42
CA ILE A 41 -6.38 22.01 6.51
C ILE A 41 -7.47 22.16 7.58
N PHE A 42 -8.46 21.27 7.60
CA PHE A 42 -9.52 21.29 8.61
C PHE A 42 -8.96 21.23 10.04
N PHE A 43 -8.07 20.27 10.33
CA PHE A 43 -7.47 20.13 11.65
C PHE A 43 -6.51 21.27 12.00
N LEU A 44 -5.82 21.85 11.01
CA LEU A 44 -5.00 23.04 11.20
C LEU A 44 -5.87 24.24 11.60
N VAL A 45 -6.95 24.52 10.86
CA VAL A 45 -7.87 25.61 11.18
C VAL A 45 -8.51 25.42 12.55
N LEU A 46 -8.99 24.21 12.85
CA LEU A 46 -9.59 23.89 14.14
C LEU A 46 -8.56 24.04 15.28
N GLY A 47 -7.34 23.55 15.09
CA GLY A 47 -6.26 23.69 16.06
C GLY A 47 -5.89 25.14 16.34
N CYS A 48 -5.78 25.98 15.30
CA CYS A 48 -5.55 27.43 15.46
C CYS A 48 -6.66 28.12 16.26
N ILE A 49 -7.93 27.75 16.04
CA ILE A 49 -9.05 28.30 16.81
C ILE A 49 -8.90 27.97 18.30
N PHE A 50 -8.57 26.72 18.65
CA PHE A 50 -8.35 26.31 20.04
C PHE A 50 -7.17 27.03 20.70
N VAL A 51 -6.09 27.29 19.95
CA VAL A 51 -4.95 28.08 20.45
C VAL A 51 -5.37 29.52 20.74
N VAL A 52 -6.08 30.17 19.81
CA VAL A 52 -6.56 31.55 20.00
C VAL A 52 -7.53 31.64 21.18
N LEU A 53 -8.46 30.70 21.31
CA LEU A 53 -9.37 30.63 22.46
C LEU A 53 -8.62 30.40 23.78
N GLY A 54 -7.58 29.58 23.77
CA GLY A 54 -6.70 29.37 24.92
C GLY A 54 -5.98 30.65 25.34
N ILE A 55 -5.43 31.41 24.38
CA ILE A 55 -4.78 32.71 24.65
C ILE A 55 -5.79 33.72 25.20
N LEU A 56 -6.97 33.83 24.60
CA LEU A 56 -8.02 34.73 25.09
C LEU A 56 -8.52 34.35 26.49
N ALA A 57 -8.59 33.05 26.81
CA ALA A 57 -8.97 32.57 28.12
C ALA A 57 -7.98 32.98 29.22
N ILE A 58 -6.69 33.15 28.91
CA ILE A 58 -5.68 33.67 29.88
C ILE A 58 -6.08 35.07 30.38
N PHE A 59 -6.66 35.90 29.51
CA PHE A 59 -7.03 37.28 29.84
C PHE A 59 -8.40 37.41 30.50
N TRP A 60 -9.29 36.42 30.33
CA TRP A 60 -10.70 36.54 30.73
C TRP A 60 -11.19 35.53 31.77
N THR A 61 -10.39 34.51 32.12
CA THR A 61 -10.80 33.47 33.06
C THR A 61 -9.79 33.30 34.20
N GLU A 62 -10.27 33.01 35.41
CA GLU A 62 -9.41 32.71 36.56
C GLU A 62 -8.85 31.27 36.50
N ILE A 63 -9.33 30.45 35.57
CA ILE A 63 -8.98 29.02 35.46
C ILE A 63 -7.87 28.85 34.41
N LEU A 64 -6.64 29.21 34.79
CA LEU A 64 -5.44 29.08 33.95
C LEU A 64 -5.23 27.65 33.41
N ALA A 65 -5.63 26.62 34.15
CA ALA A 65 -5.53 25.23 33.72
C ALA A 65 -6.32 24.95 32.43
N LEU A 66 -7.50 25.55 32.28
CA LEU A 66 -8.34 25.39 31.09
C LEU A 66 -7.68 26.03 29.86
N ALA A 67 -7.09 27.21 30.04
CA ALA A 67 -6.35 27.90 28.99
C ALA A 67 -5.16 27.08 28.50
N VAL A 68 -4.37 26.51 29.42
CA VAL A 68 -3.23 25.65 29.09
C VAL A 68 -3.68 24.39 28.34
N VAL A 69 -4.74 23.72 28.79
CA VAL A 69 -5.29 22.53 28.11
C VAL A 69 -5.78 22.86 26.69
N CYS A 70 -6.49 23.98 26.50
CA CYS A 70 -6.95 24.42 25.19
C CYS A 70 -5.80 24.73 24.22
N MET A 71 -4.73 25.38 24.70
CA MET A 71 -3.56 25.66 23.88
C MET A 71 -2.82 24.37 23.49
N VAL A 72 -2.55 23.49 24.45
CA VAL A 72 -1.86 22.21 24.19
C VAL A 72 -2.68 21.33 23.25
N PHE A 73 -4.00 21.24 23.47
CA PHE A 73 -4.90 20.48 22.60
C PHE A 73 -4.97 21.08 21.18
N GLY A 74 -5.03 22.41 21.07
CA GLY A 74 -5.02 23.11 19.77
C GLY A 74 -3.75 22.88 18.97
N VAL A 75 -2.58 22.93 19.63
CA VAL A 75 -1.29 22.59 19.01
C VAL A 75 -1.25 21.13 18.59
N LEU A 76 -1.71 20.20 19.45
CA LEU A 76 -1.79 18.78 19.11
C LEU A 76 -2.66 18.55 17.87
N LEU A 77 -3.85 19.17 17.84
CA LEU A 77 -4.78 19.07 16.71
C LEU A 77 -4.19 19.62 15.41
N ALA A 78 -3.43 20.72 15.47
CA ALA A 78 -2.82 21.31 14.27
C ALA A 78 -1.66 20.44 13.73
N VAL A 79 -0.88 19.84 14.63
CA VAL A 79 0.39 19.18 14.29
C VAL A 79 0.20 17.68 13.99
N LEU A 80 -0.48 16.91 14.85
CA LEU A 80 -0.60 15.44 14.69
C LEU A 80 -1.05 15.02 13.29
N PRO A 81 -2.12 15.59 12.71
CA PRO A 81 -2.63 15.16 11.41
C PRO A 81 -1.66 15.40 10.25
N GLN A 82 -0.68 16.29 10.43
CA GLN A 82 0.36 16.57 9.44
C GLN A 82 1.47 15.51 9.45
N PHE A 83 1.80 14.95 10.62
CA PHE A 83 2.93 14.03 10.79
C PHE A 83 2.56 12.55 10.84
N VAL A 84 1.28 12.19 10.91
CA VAL A 84 0.90 10.76 10.93
C VAL A 84 0.92 10.17 9.52
N LEU A 85 2.14 10.02 8.97
CA LEU A 85 2.49 9.00 7.99
C LEU A 85 2.28 7.65 8.67
N PHE A 86 1.07 7.10 8.54
CA PHE A 86 0.86 5.72 8.97
C PHE A 86 1.62 4.82 7.99
N GLU A 87 2.78 4.33 8.42
CA GLU A 87 3.37 3.09 7.92
C GLU A 87 2.26 2.02 7.95
N LYS A 88 1.84 1.53 6.78
CA LYS A 88 0.66 0.66 6.69
C LYS A 88 0.96 -0.75 6.28
N TYR A 89 2.10 -1.04 5.64
CA TYR A 89 2.47 -2.40 5.29
C TYR A 89 3.97 -2.57 5.02
N GLY A 90 4.47 -3.78 5.24
CA GLY A 90 5.85 -4.18 4.98
C GLY A 90 6.00 -5.70 5.13
N ILE A 91 7.04 -6.25 4.50
CA ILE A 91 7.38 -7.67 4.62
C ILE A 91 8.65 -7.83 5.45
N SER A 92 8.65 -8.83 6.32
CA SER A 92 9.84 -9.28 7.05
C SER A 92 9.87 -10.79 6.96
N GLU A 93 10.86 -11.33 6.26
CA GLU A 93 10.96 -12.76 5.95
C GLU A 93 9.66 -13.25 5.28
N ASP A 94 8.88 -14.11 5.94
CA ASP A 94 7.61 -14.64 5.45
C ASP A 94 6.37 -14.08 6.17
N VAL A 95 6.50 -12.91 6.81
CA VAL A 95 5.40 -12.27 7.53
C VAL A 95 5.09 -10.91 6.90
N LEU A 96 3.82 -10.77 6.48
CA LEU A 96 3.24 -9.49 6.12
C LEU A 96 2.80 -8.76 7.40
N HIS A 97 3.40 -7.60 7.63
CA HIS A 97 2.97 -6.66 8.65
C HIS A 97 2.08 -5.62 8.00
N TYR A 98 0.92 -5.34 8.59
CA TYR A 98 0.03 -4.30 8.10
C TYR A 98 -0.77 -3.67 9.23
N ARG A 99 -1.40 -2.51 8.99
CA ARG A 99 -2.32 -1.88 9.95
C ARG A 99 -3.76 -1.92 9.46
N LYS A 100 -4.67 -2.44 10.29
CA LYS A 100 -6.12 -2.43 10.05
C LYS A 100 -6.78 -1.53 11.10
N ALA A 101 -7.46 -0.48 10.65
CA ALA A 101 -8.10 0.50 11.54
C ALA A 101 -7.17 1.07 12.64
N GLY A 102 -5.88 1.25 12.34
CA GLY A 102 -4.88 1.76 13.29
C GLY A 102 -4.19 0.69 14.14
N LEU A 103 -4.75 -0.52 14.21
CA LEU A 103 -4.17 -1.64 14.95
C LEU A 103 -3.10 -2.37 14.12
N PRO A 104 -1.93 -2.69 14.69
CA PRO A 104 -0.94 -3.52 14.03
C PRO A 104 -1.43 -4.96 13.91
N CYS A 105 -1.34 -5.51 12.71
CA CYS A 105 -1.71 -6.89 12.38
C CYS A 105 -0.54 -7.56 11.66
N LYS A 106 -0.48 -8.89 11.78
CA LYS A 106 0.52 -9.72 11.11
C LYS A 106 -0.17 -10.93 10.49
N VAL A 107 0.23 -11.29 9.28
CA VAL A 107 -0.24 -12.50 8.59
C VAL A 107 0.96 -13.15 7.90
N GLN A 108 1.09 -14.47 8.05
CA GLN A 108 2.07 -15.23 7.29
C GLN A 108 1.73 -15.18 5.80
N VAL A 109 2.74 -14.95 4.95
CA VAL A 109 2.54 -14.81 3.51
C VAL A 109 1.93 -16.07 2.89
N GLY A 110 2.30 -17.26 3.38
CA GLY A 110 1.70 -18.53 2.94
C GLY A 110 0.19 -18.68 3.22
N LYS A 111 -0.42 -17.82 4.06
CA LYS A 111 -1.88 -17.78 4.29
C LYS A 111 -2.62 -16.91 3.27
N ILE A 112 -1.88 -16.23 2.39
CA ILE A 112 -2.42 -15.39 1.33
C ILE A 112 -2.53 -16.27 0.09
N GLY A 113 -3.75 -16.62 -0.32
CA GLY A 113 -3.98 -17.47 -1.49
C GLY A 113 -4.12 -16.67 -2.79
N ALA A 114 -4.44 -15.38 -2.71
CA ALA A 114 -4.64 -14.55 -3.88
C ALA A 114 -4.23 -13.08 -3.68
N VAL A 115 -3.69 -12.49 -4.74
CA VAL A 115 -3.46 -11.04 -4.88
C VAL A 115 -4.27 -10.55 -6.06
N VAL A 116 -5.09 -9.52 -5.88
CA VAL A 116 -5.78 -8.85 -6.99
C VAL A 116 -5.14 -7.50 -7.21
N VAL A 117 -4.60 -7.28 -8.41
CA VAL A 117 -4.05 -6.02 -8.89
C VAL A 117 -5.07 -5.33 -9.78
N CYS A 118 -5.59 -4.21 -9.30
CA CYS A 118 -6.73 -3.51 -9.89
C CYS A 118 -6.52 -1.99 -9.85
N ILE A 119 -7.49 -1.20 -10.31
CA ILE A 119 -7.37 0.26 -10.28
C ILE A 119 -7.54 0.77 -8.84
N TYR A 120 -6.67 1.68 -8.41
CA TYR A 120 -6.82 2.39 -7.14
C TYR A 120 -7.96 3.41 -7.24
N ASP A 121 -8.88 3.37 -6.29
CA ASP A 121 -9.97 4.33 -6.17
C ASP A 121 -9.95 5.06 -4.83
N GLU A 122 -10.29 6.34 -4.88
CA GLU A 122 -10.37 7.23 -3.74
C GLU A 122 -11.81 7.69 -3.53
N TYR A 123 -12.22 7.75 -2.26
CA TYR A 123 -13.49 8.37 -1.91
C TYR A 123 -13.40 9.89 -2.12
N ARG A 124 -14.27 10.43 -2.96
CA ARG A 124 -14.48 11.87 -3.14
C ARG A 124 -15.85 12.26 -2.58
N ARG A 125 -15.86 13.24 -1.68
CA ARG A 125 -17.08 13.74 -1.03
C ARG A 125 -18.11 14.15 -2.10
N GLY A 126 -19.32 13.61 -1.99
CA GLY A 126 -20.43 13.88 -2.91
C GLY A 126 -20.35 13.19 -4.28
N LYS A 127 -19.25 12.47 -4.59
CA LYS A 127 -19.07 11.75 -5.87
C LYS A 127 -18.83 10.25 -5.69
N GLY A 128 -18.71 9.76 -4.46
CA GLY A 128 -18.43 8.35 -4.18
C GLY A 128 -16.97 7.98 -4.46
N PHE A 129 -16.72 6.69 -4.69
CA PHE A 129 -15.40 6.19 -5.04
C PHE A 129 -15.11 6.46 -6.51
N LEU A 130 -14.00 7.13 -6.79
CA LEU A 130 -13.55 7.45 -8.13
C LEU A 130 -12.13 6.92 -8.37
N PRO A 131 -11.84 6.33 -9.55
CA PRO A 131 -10.50 5.95 -9.94
C PRO A 131 -9.50 7.09 -9.79
N ALA A 132 -8.37 6.82 -9.15
CA ALA A 132 -7.28 7.75 -9.00
C ALA A 132 -6.39 7.70 -10.25
N LYS A 133 -5.99 8.87 -10.72
CA LYS A 133 -5.13 9.04 -11.88
C LYS A 133 -3.96 9.94 -11.53
N PHE A 134 -2.84 9.75 -12.21
CA PHE A 134 -1.71 10.68 -12.21
C PHE A 134 -1.47 11.17 -13.63
N THR A 135 -0.99 12.41 -13.73
CA THR A 135 -0.70 13.05 -15.03
C THR A 135 0.75 12.76 -15.40
N THR A 136 0.95 12.14 -16.55
CA THR A 136 2.24 12.01 -17.23
C THR A 136 2.29 12.97 -18.41
N GLU A 137 3.48 13.13 -19.01
CA GLU A 137 3.67 13.85 -20.28
C GLU A 137 2.82 13.24 -21.41
N SER A 138 2.49 11.95 -21.31
CA SER A 138 1.71 11.17 -22.26
C SER A 138 0.20 11.11 -21.96
N GLY A 139 -0.28 11.70 -20.86
CA GLY A 139 -1.72 11.76 -20.52
C GLY A 139 -2.05 11.40 -19.06
N GLU A 140 -3.32 11.13 -18.78
CA GLU A 140 -3.72 10.65 -17.45
C GLU A 140 -3.69 9.11 -17.40
N VAL A 141 -2.95 8.55 -16.44
CA VAL A 141 -2.81 7.10 -16.25
C VAL A 141 -3.40 6.69 -14.91
N TYR A 142 -4.05 5.52 -14.85
CA TYR A 142 -4.64 4.97 -13.62
C TYR A 142 -3.57 4.47 -12.67
N ILE A 143 -3.73 4.78 -11.38
CA ILE A 143 -2.83 4.30 -10.33
C ILE A 143 -3.21 2.84 -10.00
N PRO A 144 -2.28 1.89 -10.01
CA PRO A 144 -2.54 0.51 -9.63
C PRO A 144 -2.68 0.36 -8.11
N ALA A 145 -3.52 -0.58 -7.70
CA ALA A 145 -3.73 -1.02 -6.34
C ALA A 145 -3.50 -2.52 -6.24
N MET A 146 -3.16 -2.97 -5.03
CA MET A 146 -3.14 -4.38 -4.70
C MET A 146 -4.09 -4.67 -3.54
N VAL A 147 -4.83 -5.77 -3.66
CA VAL A 147 -5.72 -6.30 -2.62
C VAL A 147 -5.26 -7.72 -2.29
N LEU A 148 -4.91 -7.93 -1.03
CA LEU A 148 -4.46 -9.22 -0.52
C LEU A 148 -5.64 -9.99 0.08
N LEU A 149 -5.87 -11.19 -0.45
CA LEU A 149 -7.02 -12.03 -0.16
C LEU A 149 -6.58 -13.42 0.27
N ARG A 150 -7.35 -14.07 1.14
CA ARG A 150 -7.14 -15.48 1.50
C ARG A 150 -7.49 -16.42 0.35
N SER A 151 -8.55 -16.12 -0.37
CA SER A 151 -9.00 -16.84 -1.57
C SER A 151 -9.80 -15.91 -2.47
N VAL A 152 -10.03 -16.34 -3.72
CA VAL A 152 -10.79 -15.63 -4.75
C VAL A 152 -11.71 -16.62 -5.44
N ASP A 153 -12.98 -16.27 -5.63
CA ASP A 153 -13.82 -16.90 -6.64
C ASP A 153 -13.52 -16.27 -7.99
N GLU A 154 -12.91 -17.05 -8.86
CA GLU A 154 -12.50 -16.63 -10.19
C GLU A 154 -13.66 -16.19 -11.11
N ASN A 155 -14.91 -16.51 -10.75
CA ASN A 155 -16.10 -16.11 -11.49
C ASN A 155 -16.57 -14.68 -11.18
N GLU A 156 -16.17 -14.10 -10.05
CA GLU A 156 -16.55 -12.74 -9.63
C GLU A 156 -15.46 -11.70 -9.95
N LEU A 157 -14.38 -12.11 -10.63
CA LEU A 157 -13.28 -11.21 -10.99
C LEU A 157 -13.70 -10.15 -12.02
N ASP A 158 -14.74 -10.41 -12.81
CA ASP A 158 -15.29 -9.48 -13.81
C ASP A 158 -15.78 -8.16 -13.21
N VAL A 159 -16.22 -8.17 -11.94
CA VAL A 159 -16.63 -6.96 -11.20
C VAL A 159 -15.51 -6.32 -10.38
N CYS A 160 -14.30 -6.88 -10.40
CA CYS A 160 -13.18 -6.49 -9.53
C CYS A 160 -12.22 -5.48 -10.18
N ASP A 161 -12.75 -4.49 -10.91
CA ASP A 161 -11.94 -3.49 -11.60
C ASP A 161 -11.21 -2.51 -10.68
N THR A 162 -11.80 -2.23 -9.52
CA THR A 162 -11.27 -1.27 -8.56
C THR A 162 -11.00 -1.90 -7.21
N ARG A 163 -10.13 -1.25 -6.45
CA ARG A 163 -9.77 -1.66 -5.09
C ARG A 163 -10.98 -1.75 -4.17
N THR A 164 -11.92 -0.81 -4.27
CA THR A 164 -13.13 -0.83 -3.45
C THR A 164 -14.10 -1.91 -3.92
N ALA A 165 -14.30 -2.08 -5.24
CA ALA A 165 -15.15 -3.15 -5.77
C ALA A 165 -14.64 -4.53 -5.32
N THR A 166 -13.36 -4.82 -5.56
CA THR A 166 -12.68 -6.04 -5.10
C THR A 166 -12.84 -6.26 -3.59
N GLY A 167 -12.69 -5.18 -2.81
CA GLY A 167 -12.82 -5.25 -1.37
C GLY A 167 -14.24 -5.46 -0.86
N ILE A 168 -15.27 -5.11 -1.64
CA ILE A 168 -16.68 -5.36 -1.35
C ILE A 168 -17.04 -6.79 -1.74
N THR A 169 -16.68 -7.21 -2.95
CA THR A 169 -16.92 -8.57 -3.48
C THR A 169 -16.32 -9.61 -2.55
N PHE A 170 -15.02 -9.51 -2.25
CA PHE A 170 -14.31 -10.46 -1.40
C PHE A 170 -14.18 -9.98 0.06
N ARG A 171 -15.20 -9.30 0.60
CA ARG A 171 -15.12 -8.67 1.94
C ARG A 171 -14.69 -9.63 3.05
N LYS A 172 -15.11 -10.89 3.01
CA LYS A 172 -14.77 -11.92 4.03
C LYS A 172 -13.34 -12.44 3.88
N GLU A 173 -12.85 -12.53 2.64
CA GLU A 173 -11.50 -13.03 2.33
C GLU A 173 -10.43 -11.94 2.41
N LYS A 174 -10.84 -10.67 2.49
CA LYS A 174 -9.95 -9.52 2.48
C LYS A 174 -9.08 -9.43 3.73
N ILE A 175 -7.77 -9.48 3.49
CA ILE A 175 -6.74 -9.26 4.51
C ILE A 175 -6.44 -7.77 4.62
N THR A 176 -5.96 -7.17 3.53
CA THR A 176 -5.59 -5.75 3.44
C THR A 176 -5.56 -5.29 1.98
N ASP A 177 -5.45 -3.97 1.77
CA ASP A 177 -5.34 -3.33 0.47
C ASP A 177 -4.41 -2.11 0.52
N ALA A 178 -3.72 -1.84 -0.58
CA ALA A 178 -2.81 -0.71 -0.72
C ALA A 178 -2.74 -0.18 -2.15
N VAL A 179 -2.19 1.01 -2.32
CA VAL A 179 -1.64 1.44 -3.62
C VAL A 179 -0.50 0.48 -3.94
N LEU A 180 -0.38 0.07 -5.20
CA LEU A 180 0.67 -0.85 -5.61
C LEU A 180 2.02 -0.14 -5.62
N ASP A 181 2.99 -0.73 -4.92
CA ASP A 181 4.41 -0.45 -5.06
C ASP A 181 5.05 -1.67 -5.75
N PHE A 182 5.71 -1.43 -6.89
CA PHE A 182 6.29 -2.51 -7.70
C PHE A 182 7.45 -3.22 -7.00
N GLY A 183 8.26 -2.50 -6.22
CA GLY A 183 9.33 -3.11 -5.44
C GLY A 183 8.79 -3.97 -4.31
N PHE A 184 7.70 -3.53 -3.65
CA PHE A 184 7.01 -4.38 -2.69
C PHE A 184 6.41 -5.64 -3.33
N LEU A 185 5.79 -5.49 -4.51
CA LEU A 185 5.19 -6.61 -5.22
C LEU A 185 6.23 -7.66 -5.61
N GLU A 186 7.40 -7.22 -6.07
CA GLU A 186 8.52 -8.10 -6.39
C GLU A 186 9.02 -8.86 -5.15
N GLU A 187 9.24 -8.16 -4.03
CA GLU A 187 9.65 -8.76 -2.76
C GLU A 187 8.59 -9.75 -2.24
N PHE A 188 7.31 -9.36 -2.30
CA PHE A 188 6.20 -10.19 -1.91
C PHE A 188 6.11 -11.45 -2.78
N PHE A 189 6.27 -11.32 -4.09
CA PHE A 189 6.18 -12.46 -5.02
C PHE A 189 7.34 -13.45 -4.85
N LYS A 190 8.55 -12.94 -4.55
CA LYS A 190 9.75 -13.75 -4.29
C LYS A 190 9.83 -14.32 -2.87
N SER A 191 8.94 -13.91 -1.95
CA SER A 191 8.83 -14.46 -0.61
C SER A 191 8.13 -15.83 -0.60
N GLY A 192 7.77 -16.38 0.58
CA GLY A 192 6.98 -17.61 0.72
C GLY A 192 5.53 -17.55 0.18
N PHE A 193 5.19 -16.59 -0.70
CA PHE A 193 3.89 -16.53 -1.36
C PHE A 193 3.78 -17.62 -2.42
N SER A 194 2.77 -18.49 -2.31
CA SER A 194 2.48 -19.56 -3.28
C SER A 194 1.15 -19.38 -4.02
N GLY A 195 0.37 -18.35 -3.67
CA GLY A 195 -0.93 -18.07 -4.28
C GLY A 195 -0.86 -17.54 -5.72
N LYS A 196 -2.02 -17.21 -6.27
CA LYS A 196 -2.16 -16.61 -7.61
C LYS A 196 -2.22 -15.08 -7.57
N VAL A 197 -1.72 -14.44 -8.61
CA VAL A 197 -1.84 -13.00 -8.83
C VAL A 197 -2.81 -12.76 -9.98
N TYR A 198 -3.91 -12.08 -9.72
CA TYR A 198 -4.91 -11.70 -10.70
C TYR A 198 -4.71 -10.22 -11.05
N ILE A 199 -4.51 -9.90 -12.33
CA ILE A 199 -4.27 -8.52 -12.77
C ILE A 199 -5.39 -8.11 -13.71
N SER A 200 -6.07 -7.00 -13.42
CA SER A 200 -7.05 -6.41 -14.34
C SER A 200 -6.37 -6.04 -15.66
N GLU A 201 -6.95 -6.40 -16.80
CA GLU A 201 -6.41 -6.12 -18.14
C GLU A 201 -6.08 -4.64 -18.35
N ALA A 202 -6.93 -3.74 -17.82
CA ALA A 202 -6.72 -2.30 -17.88
C ALA A 202 -5.39 -1.88 -17.23
N ILE A 203 -5.00 -2.52 -16.12
CA ILE A 203 -3.74 -2.26 -15.42
C ILE A 203 -2.59 -3.04 -16.07
N ALA A 204 -2.82 -4.29 -16.47
CA ALA A 204 -1.82 -5.14 -17.12
C ALA A 204 -1.27 -4.47 -18.38
N THR A 205 -2.14 -3.87 -19.20
CA THR A 205 -1.76 -3.18 -20.44
C THR A 205 -0.91 -1.93 -20.17
N LEU A 206 -1.28 -1.15 -19.16
CA LEU A 206 -0.59 0.11 -18.83
C LEU A 206 0.80 -0.11 -18.23
N TYR A 207 0.98 -1.19 -17.45
CA TYR A 207 2.21 -1.46 -16.70
C TYR A 207 2.91 -2.75 -17.14
N LYS A 208 2.63 -3.21 -18.36
CA LYS A 208 3.14 -4.47 -18.90
C LYS A 208 4.65 -4.65 -18.71
N PRO A 209 5.52 -3.66 -19.03
CA PRO A 209 6.97 -3.85 -18.86
C PRO A 209 7.37 -4.17 -17.42
N ALA A 210 6.76 -3.51 -16.44
CA ALA A 210 7.05 -3.74 -15.03
C ALA A 210 6.54 -5.11 -14.55
N PHE A 211 5.37 -5.55 -15.01
CA PHE A 211 4.86 -6.87 -14.67
C PHE A 211 5.64 -8.00 -15.32
N ASP A 212 6.06 -7.84 -16.58
CA ASP A 212 6.89 -8.80 -17.30
C ASP A 212 8.23 -9.00 -16.58
N GLU A 213 8.83 -7.93 -16.05
CA GLU A 213 10.07 -7.97 -15.27
C GLU A 213 9.89 -8.70 -13.92
N ILE A 214 8.81 -8.40 -13.19
CA ILE A 214 8.55 -8.97 -11.87
C ILE A 214 8.19 -10.47 -11.95
N PHE A 215 7.31 -10.83 -12.87
CA PHE A 215 6.69 -12.15 -12.91
C PHE A 215 7.35 -13.12 -13.89
N GLN A 216 8.11 -12.62 -14.87
CA GLN A 216 8.89 -13.42 -15.82
C GLN A 216 8.08 -14.55 -16.49
N GLY A 217 6.81 -14.30 -16.79
CA GLY A 217 5.92 -15.28 -17.42
C GLY A 217 5.40 -16.39 -16.51
N SER A 218 5.40 -16.19 -15.18
CA SER A 218 4.86 -17.17 -14.23
C SER A 218 3.39 -17.53 -14.50
N ASP A 219 3.10 -18.82 -14.49
CA ASP A 219 1.77 -19.44 -14.58
C ASP A 219 0.81 -19.05 -13.44
N ARG A 220 1.36 -18.55 -12.33
CA ARG A 220 0.60 -18.06 -11.17
C ARG A 220 -0.07 -16.71 -11.44
N VAL A 221 0.28 -16.04 -12.54
CA VAL A 221 -0.27 -14.75 -12.91
C VAL A 221 -1.37 -14.93 -13.95
N VAL A 222 -2.54 -14.40 -13.64
CA VAL A 222 -3.73 -14.47 -14.49
C VAL A 222 -4.19 -13.05 -14.78
N VAL A 223 -4.20 -12.66 -16.05
CA VAL A 223 -4.84 -11.41 -16.47
C VAL A 223 -6.33 -11.70 -16.64
N TYR A 224 -7.18 -10.89 -16.01
CA TYR A 224 -8.63 -10.99 -16.12
C TYR A 224 -9.22 -9.72 -16.74
N ASP A 225 -10.33 -9.89 -17.44
CA ASP A 225 -11.09 -8.81 -18.06
C ASP A 225 -12.47 -8.70 -17.38
N ARG A 226 -13.17 -7.60 -17.63
CA ARG A 226 -14.55 -7.29 -17.21
C ARG A 226 -15.59 -8.18 -17.86
N LEU A 227 -15.20 -9.03 -18.81
CA LEU A 227 -16.11 -9.94 -19.46
C LEU A 227 -16.38 -11.15 -18.55
N PRO A 228 -17.66 -11.42 -18.20
CA PRO A 228 -18.02 -12.55 -17.34
C PRO A 228 -17.63 -13.86 -18.01
N LYS A 229 -16.89 -14.71 -17.28
CA LYS A 229 -16.47 -16.05 -17.76
C LYS A 229 -17.64 -16.92 -18.22
N ASN A 230 -18.82 -16.72 -17.64
CA ASN A 230 -20.00 -17.55 -17.88
C ASN A 230 -20.88 -17.12 -19.07
N ARG A 231 -20.60 -16.00 -19.77
CA ARG A 231 -21.41 -15.61 -20.93
C ARG A 231 -20.96 -16.21 -22.26
N PHE A 232 -19.73 -16.70 -22.34
CA PHE A 232 -19.21 -17.35 -23.54
C PHE A 232 -18.51 -18.65 -23.13
N PRO A 233 -19.19 -19.80 -23.13
CA PRO A 233 -18.47 -21.07 -23.07
C PRO A 233 -17.46 -21.06 -24.22
N LYS A 234 -16.17 -21.18 -23.90
CA LYS A 234 -15.14 -21.42 -24.91
C LYS A 234 -15.63 -22.62 -25.71
N LYS A 235 -15.94 -22.43 -26.99
CA LYS A 235 -16.13 -23.56 -27.91
C LYS A 235 -14.80 -24.32 -27.89
N GLU A 236 -14.74 -25.41 -27.14
CA GLU A 236 -13.72 -26.43 -27.34
C GLU A 236 -13.78 -26.78 -28.82
N LYS A 237 -12.70 -26.44 -29.54
CA LYS A 237 -12.46 -27.03 -30.84
C LYS A 237 -12.23 -28.50 -30.58
N SER A 238 -13.31 -29.29 -30.65
CA SER A 238 -13.26 -30.73 -30.83
C SER A 238 -12.52 -31.01 -32.14
N SER A 239 -11.20 -31.03 -32.08
CA SER A 239 -10.40 -31.77 -33.04
C SER A 239 -10.60 -33.25 -32.70
N LYS A 240 -11.62 -33.84 -33.32
CA LYS A 240 -11.64 -35.29 -33.51
C LYS A 240 -11.12 -35.55 -34.91
N LYS A 241 -9.95 -36.20 -34.94
CA LYS A 241 -9.47 -37.01 -36.07
C LYS A 241 -10.48 -38.11 -36.38
#